data_AF-A0A919W3U4-F1
#
_entry.id   AF-A0A919W3U4-F1
#
_cell.length_a   1.000
_cell.length_b   1.000
_cell.length_c   1.000
_cell.angle_alpha   90.00
_cell.angle_beta   90.00
_cell.angle_gamma   90.00
#
_symmetry.space_group_name_H-M   'P 1'
#
loop_
_entity.id
_entity.type
_entity.pdbx_description
1 polymer ?
#
loop_
_entity_poly.entity_id
_entity_poly.type
_entity_poly.pdbx_seq_one_letter_code
_entity_poly.pdbx_strand_id
1 'polypeptide(L)'
;MAIMMAWIARHHRPVCHDQLMSTLRLIWVQPAMGFPDRPWAEHPDEDAFARSANSVFELYSEAVRPAKIQNRHSELRIVAWHDIERDDALVTVHPELTEGFEMGVASLPPGIAELTPQARAELVLEVVHAAATRLGRDRGWDQAALDAARAHALAAGLHYRWTGPTRTSPDRRHVAEPTYAIYPDGYGRVVVHIRRRADRSVVAVSPLAATGGFTRAFDCELRWRSKTVVEFMATSGLAIDRTGATVRGPDRPGRIRVDLDDPGTFGDPAGLPPVEYDSEAATVPRVEVRTPADLGPRIEFIGGGGMDEVPRAYSDPIHHLLGRLEGPEWQAWWSDAAHPVLQIDYDFYANTAGISVRRAGNDLRATLRRPAATLVSAPDLVELAHADVAALLTTVRRRTGLGEHPPLR
;
A
#
# COMPACT_ATOMS: atom_id res chain seq x y z
N MET A 1 9.56 -4.92 -6.07
CA MET A 1 9.01 -6.22 -5.61
C MET A 1 9.77 -6.84 -4.43
N ALA A 2 11.11 -6.81 -4.44
CA ALA A 2 11.88 -7.75 -3.63
C ALA A 2 11.97 -7.44 -2.13
N ILE A 3 11.94 -6.16 -1.71
CA ILE A 3 11.98 -5.72 -0.30
C ILE A 3 10.65 -5.95 0.43
N MET A 4 9.53 -6.04 -0.28
CA MET A 4 8.21 -6.16 0.35
C MET A 4 7.76 -7.61 0.49
N MET A 5 7.92 -8.42 -0.56
CA MET A 5 7.65 -9.87 -0.50
C MET A 5 8.70 -10.63 0.37
N ALA A 6 9.81 -9.98 0.67
CA ALA A 6 10.78 -10.31 1.72
C ALA A 6 10.21 -10.54 3.12
N TRP A 7 9.28 -9.67 3.51
CA TRP A 7 8.73 -9.57 4.85
C TRP A 7 7.62 -10.62 5.03
N ILE A 8 6.88 -10.84 3.94
CA ILE A 8 5.85 -11.83 3.64
C ILE A 8 6.39 -13.27 3.88
N ALA A 9 7.54 -13.61 3.30
CA ALA A 9 8.16 -14.94 3.41
C ALA A 9 8.53 -15.43 4.84
N ARG A 10 8.64 -14.55 5.84
CA ARG A 10 9.23 -14.86 7.15
C ARG A 10 8.28 -15.42 8.22
N HIS A 11 6.96 -15.43 7.98
CA HIS A 11 5.98 -15.68 9.05
C HIS A 11 5.05 -16.89 8.87
N HIS A 12 5.35 -17.81 7.94
CA HIS A 12 4.62 -19.08 7.84
C HIS A 12 4.91 -20.02 9.02
N ARG A 13 4.17 -19.86 10.11
CA ARG A 13 3.94 -20.94 11.09
C ARG A 13 2.73 -21.76 10.63
N PRO A 14 2.75 -23.11 10.74
CA PRO A 14 1.55 -23.91 10.56
C PRO A 14 0.59 -23.58 11.71
N VAL A 15 -0.47 -22.83 11.42
CA VAL A 15 -1.52 -22.53 12.38
C VAL A 15 -2.55 -23.66 12.29
N CYS A 16 -2.50 -24.59 13.24
CA CYS A 16 -3.68 -25.35 13.62
C CYS A 16 -4.55 -24.46 14.50
N HIS A 17 -5.82 -24.20 14.11
CA HIS A 17 -7.01 -24.02 14.95
C HIS A 17 -8.07 -23.13 14.28
N ASP A 18 -9.33 -23.37 14.66
CA ASP A 18 -10.51 -22.52 14.47
C ASP A 18 -10.15 -21.03 14.48
N GLN A 19 -9.94 -20.46 13.29
CA GLN A 19 -9.76 -19.02 13.17
C GLN A 19 -11.12 -18.36 13.45
N LEU A 20 -11.18 -17.61 14.55
CA LEU A 20 -12.26 -16.66 14.80
C LEU A 20 -12.45 -15.81 13.53
N MET A 21 -13.59 -15.97 12.87
CA MET A 21 -13.94 -15.16 11.70
C MET A 21 -13.89 -13.68 12.08
N SER A 22 -13.19 -12.90 11.26
CA SER A 22 -13.13 -11.45 11.38
C SER A 22 -14.18 -10.81 10.45
N THR A 23 -14.22 -9.49 10.45
CA THR A 23 -14.95 -8.72 9.44
C THR A 23 -13.96 -7.91 8.63
N LEU A 24 -14.14 -7.87 7.32
CA LEU A 24 -13.39 -6.97 6.44
C LEU A 24 -13.73 -5.53 6.84
N ARG A 25 -12.70 -4.76 7.21
CA ARG A 25 -12.83 -3.38 7.71
C ARG A 25 -12.00 -2.38 6.94
N LEU A 26 -10.99 -2.86 6.23
CA LEU A 26 -9.97 -2.03 5.63
C LEU A 26 -9.58 -2.61 4.27
N ILE A 27 -9.65 -1.80 3.23
CA ILE A 27 -9.01 -2.07 1.96
C ILE A 27 -8.09 -0.90 1.69
N TRP A 28 -6.85 -1.13 1.29
CA TRP A 28 -5.86 -0.07 1.12
C TRP A 28 -4.71 -0.45 0.21
N VAL A 29 -4.04 0.57 -0.33
CA VAL A 29 -2.85 0.43 -1.18
C VAL A 29 -1.60 0.72 -0.34
N GLN A 30 -0.61 -0.17 -0.41
CA GLN A 30 0.67 -0.02 0.25
C GLN A 30 1.65 0.76 -0.66
N PRO A 31 2.40 1.74 -0.12
CA PRO A 31 2.34 2.23 1.26
C PRO A 31 1.11 3.13 1.52
N ALA A 32 0.51 3.01 2.72
CA ALA A 32 -0.60 3.88 3.14
C ALA A 32 -0.17 5.35 3.35
N MET A 33 1.13 5.58 3.51
CA MET A 33 1.74 6.87 3.73
C MET A 33 3.21 6.80 3.32
N GLY A 34 3.74 7.87 2.75
CA GLY A 34 5.17 7.99 2.54
C GLY A 34 5.72 9.33 2.99
N PHE A 35 6.88 9.69 2.46
CA PHE A 35 7.70 10.79 2.94
C PHE A 35 7.35 12.11 2.24
N PRO A 36 7.31 13.23 2.96
CA PRO A 36 7.00 14.53 2.35
C PRO A 36 8.14 15.05 1.47
N ASP A 37 9.37 14.61 1.72
CA ASP A 37 10.60 15.11 1.09
C ASP A 37 11.21 14.15 0.07
N ARG A 38 10.55 13.02 -0.23
CA ARG A 38 10.97 12.03 -1.23
C ARG A 38 9.80 11.17 -1.71
N PRO A 39 9.94 10.44 -2.84
CA PRO A 39 8.93 9.50 -3.31
C PRO A 39 8.54 8.44 -2.26
N TRP A 40 7.29 8.02 -2.29
CA TRP A 40 6.70 6.93 -1.51
C TRP A 40 7.07 5.57 -2.08
N ALA A 41 7.25 5.51 -3.39
CA ALA A 41 7.67 4.34 -4.14
C ALA A 41 8.86 4.68 -5.05
N GLU A 42 9.56 3.67 -5.55
CA GLU A 42 10.76 3.87 -6.35
C GLU A 42 10.43 4.43 -7.74
N HIS A 43 9.33 3.97 -8.35
CA HIS A 43 8.90 4.42 -9.67
C HIS A 43 7.87 5.57 -9.57
N PRO A 44 7.92 6.60 -10.44
CA PRO A 44 6.95 7.70 -10.42
C PRO A 44 5.49 7.26 -10.57
N ASP A 45 5.23 6.27 -11.42
CA ASP A 45 3.87 5.73 -11.61
C ASP A 45 3.31 5.07 -10.34
N GLU A 46 4.16 4.34 -9.62
CA GLU A 46 3.80 3.71 -8.34
C GLU A 46 3.55 4.77 -7.27
N ASP A 47 4.40 5.80 -7.20
CA ASP A 47 4.27 6.91 -6.25
C ASP A 47 2.96 7.68 -6.48
N ALA A 48 2.67 8.04 -7.74
CA ALA A 48 1.46 8.74 -8.12
C ALA A 48 0.19 7.91 -7.84
N PHE A 49 0.24 6.60 -8.12
CA PHE A 49 -0.84 5.67 -7.79
C PHE A 49 -1.07 5.58 -6.28
N ALA A 50 -0.02 5.36 -5.49
CA ALA A 50 -0.10 5.22 -4.04
C ALA A 50 -0.64 6.50 -3.36
N ARG A 51 -0.19 7.69 -3.80
CA ARG A 51 -0.72 8.97 -3.30
C ARG A 51 -2.20 9.12 -3.58
N SER A 52 -2.61 8.84 -4.81
CA SER A 52 -4.02 8.96 -5.22
C SER A 52 -4.91 7.94 -4.50
N ALA A 53 -4.33 6.83 -4.05
CA ALA A 53 -5.09 5.76 -3.43
C ALA A 53 -5.64 6.06 -2.05
N ASN A 54 -5.02 6.97 -1.30
CA ASN A 54 -5.41 7.29 0.07
C ASN A 54 -6.87 7.75 0.17
N SER A 55 -7.32 8.63 -0.72
CA SER A 55 -8.70 9.11 -0.71
C SER A 55 -9.69 7.98 -1.04
N VAL A 56 -9.38 7.23 -2.09
CA VAL A 56 -10.24 6.16 -2.62
C VAL A 56 -10.44 5.05 -1.60
N PHE A 57 -9.36 4.60 -0.96
CA PHE A 57 -9.45 3.47 -0.07
C PHE A 57 -10.15 3.81 1.24
N GLU A 58 -10.07 5.07 1.70
CA GLU A 58 -10.82 5.54 2.86
C GLU A 58 -12.31 5.50 2.58
N LEU A 59 -12.74 6.05 1.46
CA LEU A 59 -14.14 6.01 1.00
C LEU A 59 -14.64 4.57 0.85
N TYR A 60 -13.87 3.71 0.18
CA TYR A 60 -14.25 2.31 -0.01
C TYR A 60 -14.36 1.58 1.34
N SER A 61 -13.38 1.80 2.24
CA SER A 61 -13.38 1.21 3.58
C SER A 61 -14.52 1.73 4.46
N GLU A 62 -14.89 3.00 4.34
CA GLU A 62 -16.04 3.59 5.05
C GLU A 62 -17.33 2.83 4.77
N ALA A 63 -17.58 2.49 3.51
CA ALA A 63 -18.76 1.74 3.09
C ALA A 63 -18.69 0.23 3.42
N VAL A 64 -17.50 -0.40 3.36
CA VAL A 64 -17.33 -1.83 3.65
C VAL A 64 -17.50 -2.16 5.15
N ARG A 65 -17.00 -1.31 6.05
CA ARG A 65 -17.07 -1.54 7.52
C ARG A 65 -18.48 -1.87 8.04
N PRO A 66 -19.52 -1.08 7.75
CA PRO A 66 -20.87 -1.37 8.24
C PRO A 66 -21.49 -2.62 7.62
N ALA A 67 -21.02 -3.06 6.45
CA ALA A 67 -21.50 -4.29 5.80
C ALA A 67 -21.07 -5.57 6.54
N LYS A 68 -20.06 -5.50 7.42
CA LYS A 68 -19.59 -6.62 8.26
C LYS A 68 -19.34 -7.92 7.47
N ILE A 69 -18.79 -7.77 6.26
CA ILE A 69 -18.42 -8.89 5.39
C ILE A 69 -17.50 -9.83 6.17
N GLN A 70 -17.92 -11.07 6.35
CA GLN A 70 -17.14 -12.07 7.09
C GLN A 70 -15.88 -12.40 6.31
N ASN A 71 -14.73 -12.37 6.97
CA ASN A 71 -13.47 -12.69 6.34
C ASN A 71 -12.44 -13.25 7.33
N ARG A 72 -11.42 -13.95 6.82
CA ARG A 72 -10.30 -14.45 7.64
C ARG A 72 -9.51 -13.31 8.27
N HIS A 73 -9.31 -12.25 7.52
CA HIS A 73 -8.55 -11.08 7.95
C HIS A 73 -9.40 -9.81 7.88
N SER A 74 -9.11 -8.84 8.76
CA SER A 74 -9.86 -7.58 8.77
C SER A 74 -9.48 -6.63 7.65
N GLU A 75 -8.52 -7.01 6.80
CA GLU A 75 -7.98 -6.11 5.79
C GLU A 75 -7.55 -6.81 4.50
N LEU A 76 -7.70 -6.09 3.39
CA LEU A 76 -7.14 -6.39 2.07
C LEU A 76 -6.08 -5.32 1.74
N ARG A 77 -4.85 -5.76 1.49
CA ARG A 77 -3.74 -4.90 1.07
C ARG A 77 -3.48 -5.07 -0.41
N ILE A 78 -3.37 -3.96 -1.12
CA ILE A 78 -2.98 -3.94 -2.52
C ILE A 78 -1.58 -3.34 -2.62
N VAL A 79 -0.67 -4.07 -3.23
CA VAL A 79 0.67 -3.57 -3.56
C VAL A 79 0.68 -3.17 -5.01
N ALA A 80 1.22 -2.01 -5.36
CA ALA A 80 1.41 -1.62 -6.75
C ALA A 80 2.89 -1.73 -7.16
N TRP A 81 3.13 -2.04 -8.43
CA TRP A 81 4.43 -1.86 -9.08
C TRP A 81 4.27 -1.44 -10.53
N HIS A 82 5.30 -0.83 -11.08
CA HIS A 82 5.39 -0.48 -12.49
C HIS A 82 5.81 -1.69 -13.34
N ASP A 83 5.15 -1.88 -14.47
CA ASP A 83 5.41 -2.92 -15.46
C ASP A 83 5.46 -2.28 -16.86
N ILE A 84 6.66 -2.16 -17.40
CA ILE A 84 6.93 -1.48 -18.67
C ILE A 84 6.36 -2.21 -19.88
N GLU A 85 6.06 -3.50 -19.75
CA GLU A 85 5.61 -4.34 -20.88
C GLU A 85 4.09 -4.29 -21.07
N ARG A 86 3.35 -3.62 -20.18
CA ARG A 86 1.89 -3.57 -20.19
C ARG A 86 1.33 -2.26 -20.72
N ASP A 87 0.15 -2.36 -21.32
CA ASP A 87 -0.72 -1.24 -21.69
C ASP A 87 -1.97 -1.15 -20.78
N ASP A 88 -2.20 -2.15 -19.92
CA ASP A 88 -3.30 -2.24 -18.98
C ASP A 88 -2.81 -2.49 -17.54
N ALA A 89 -3.67 -2.21 -16.56
CA ALA A 89 -3.39 -2.50 -15.16
C ALA A 89 -3.86 -3.93 -14.82
N LEU A 90 -2.94 -4.79 -14.38
CA LEU A 90 -3.27 -6.16 -13.97
C LEU A 90 -3.29 -6.29 -12.46
N VAL A 91 -4.40 -6.76 -11.91
CA VAL A 91 -4.55 -7.06 -10.49
C VAL A 91 -4.51 -8.57 -10.29
N THR A 92 -3.48 -9.06 -9.62
CA THR A 92 -3.37 -10.44 -9.15
C THR A 92 -3.81 -10.52 -7.69
N VAL A 93 -4.85 -11.30 -7.39
CA VAL A 93 -5.35 -11.54 -6.04
C VAL A 93 -4.86 -12.89 -5.55
N HIS A 94 -4.31 -12.92 -4.33
CA HIS A 94 -3.70 -14.10 -3.73
C HIS A 94 -4.56 -14.65 -2.58
N PRO A 95 -5.64 -15.42 -2.85
CA PRO A 95 -6.54 -15.94 -1.82
C PRO A 95 -5.88 -16.97 -0.89
N GLU A 96 -4.76 -17.55 -1.29
CA GLU A 96 -4.00 -18.55 -0.54
C GLU A 96 -2.99 -17.95 0.45
N LEU A 97 -2.60 -16.68 0.30
CA LEU A 97 -1.65 -16.03 1.21
C LEU A 97 -2.30 -15.78 2.57
N THR A 98 -1.60 -16.18 3.64
CA THR A 98 -2.08 -16.07 5.03
C THR A 98 -1.12 -15.24 5.86
N GLU A 99 -1.18 -13.92 5.70
CA GLU A 99 -0.19 -13.00 6.30
C GLU A 99 -0.78 -12.06 7.34
N GLY A 100 -1.91 -12.45 7.93
CA GLY A 100 -2.69 -11.56 8.78
C GLY A 100 -3.51 -10.54 7.99
N PHE A 101 -3.44 -10.56 6.67
CA PHE A 101 -4.23 -9.79 5.72
C PHE A 101 -4.48 -10.59 4.44
N GLU A 102 -5.50 -10.20 3.70
CA GLU A 102 -5.68 -10.61 2.31
C GLU A 102 -4.80 -9.75 1.41
N MET A 103 -4.33 -10.28 0.29
CA MET A 103 -3.38 -9.59 -0.57
C MET A 103 -3.85 -9.54 -2.03
N GLY A 104 -3.73 -8.35 -2.60
CA GLY A 104 -3.83 -8.07 -4.01
C GLY A 104 -2.57 -7.34 -4.47
N VAL A 105 -2.34 -7.41 -5.76
CA VAL A 105 -1.08 -6.99 -6.36
C VAL A 105 -1.38 -6.39 -7.73
N ALA A 106 -1.07 -5.12 -7.92
CA ALA A 106 -1.35 -4.35 -9.13
C ALA A 106 -0.07 -4.08 -9.92
N SER A 107 0.03 -4.66 -11.12
CA SER A 107 1.01 -4.29 -12.14
C SER A 107 0.45 -3.11 -12.93
N LEU A 108 1.16 -1.99 -12.93
CA LEU A 108 0.74 -0.73 -13.51
C LEU A 108 1.49 -0.47 -14.83
N PRO A 109 0.80 -0.10 -15.92
CA PRO A 109 1.46 0.27 -17.16
C PRO A 109 2.20 1.61 -17.02
N PRO A 110 3.07 1.99 -17.98
CA PRO A 110 3.67 3.31 -18.01
C PRO A 110 2.65 4.45 -18.10
N GLY A 111 2.99 5.61 -17.53
CA GLY A 111 2.26 6.86 -17.72
C GLY A 111 1.18 7.17 -16.67
N ILE A 112 1.07 6.37 -15.61
CA ILE A 112 0.15 6.65 -14.49
C ILE A 112 0.47 7.99 -13.83
N ALA A 113 1.75 8.36 -13.72
CA ALA A 113 2.17 9.64 -13.14
C ALA A 113 1.69 10.85 -13.95
N GLU A 114 1.44 10.68 -15.25
CA GLU A 114 1.01 11.74 -16.17
C GLU A 114 -0.50 11.93 -16.18
N LEU A 115 -1.27 10.94 -15.69
CA LEU A 115 -2.72 11.04 -15.54
C LEU A 115 -3.07 12.20 -14.60
N THR A 116 -4.20 12.87 -14.85
CA THR A 116 -4.75 13.84 -13.91
C THR A 116 -5.02 13.17 -12.56
N PRO A 117 -4.99 13.93 -11.44
CA PRO A 117 -5.33 13.36 -10.13
C PRO A 117 -6.67 12.60 -10.11
N GLN A 118 -7.65 13.05 -10.91
CA GLN A 118 -8.99 12.45 -10.97
C GLN A 118 -8.93 11.10 -11.66
N ALA A 119 -8.31 11.05 -12.85
CA ALA A 119 -8.14 9.82 -13.61
C ALA A 119 -7.31 8.78 -12.85
N ARG A 120 -6.29 9.21 -12.08
CA ARG A 120 -5.55 8.32 -11.18
C ARG A 120 -6.43 7.75 -10.08
N ALA A 121 -7.27 8.57 -9.44
CA ALA A 121 -8.18 8.10 -8.40
C ALA A 121 -9.22 7.11 -8.98
N GLU A 122 -9.71 7.35 -10.19
CA GLU A 122 -10.60 6.43 -10.91
C GLU A 122 -9.91 5.09 -11.17
N LEU A 123 -8.66 5.10 -11.66
CA LEU A 123 -7.86 3.89 -11.84
C LEU A 123 -7.71 3.11 -10.52
N VAL A 124 -7.37 3.80 -9.43
CA VAL A 124 -7.25 3.16 -8.12
C VAL A 124 -8.57 2.51 -7.73
N LEU A 125 -9.70 3.19 -7.90
CA LEU A 125 -11.00 2.63 -7.52
C LEU A 125 -11.30 1.36 -8.31
N GLU A 126 -11.03 1.34 -9.61
CA GLU A 126 -11.20 0.15 -10.44
C GLU A 126 -10.28 -0.99 -9.98
N VAL A 127 -9.00 -0.71 -9.67
CA VAL A 127 -8.06 -1.70 -9.11
C VAL A 127 -8.55 -2.25 -7.77
N VAL A 128 -8.96 -1.38 -6.84
CA VAL A 128 -9.45 -1.74 -5.51
C VAL A 128 -10.72 -2.60 -5.61
N HIS A 129 -11.67 -2.17 -6.42
CA HIS A 129 -12.94 -2.87 -6.58
C HIS A 129 -12.76 -4.21 -7.30
N ALA A 130 -11.90 -4.27 -8.33
CA ALA A 130 -11.59 -5.50 -9.03
C ALA A 130 -10.93 -6.53 -8.10
N ALA A 131 -9.95 -6.10 -7.29
CA ALA A 131 -9.32 -6.93 -6.27
C ALA A 131 -10.35 -7.47 -5.27
N ALA A 132 -11.15 -6.57 -4.68
CA ALA A 132 -12.13 -6.92 -3.67
C ALA A 132 -13.23 -7.84 -4.21
N THR A 133 -13.70 -7.61 -5.43
CA THR A 133 -14.71 -8.44 -6.11
C THR A 133 -14.17 -9.82 -6.45
N ARG A 134 -12.94 -9.92 -6.98
CA ARG A 134 -12.33 -11.24 -7.26
C ARG A 134 -12.17 -12.05 -5.99
N LEU A 135 -11.59 -11.44 -4.96
CA LEU A 135 -11.45 -12.10 -3.67
C LEU A 135 -12.82 -12.44 -3.07
N GLY A 136 -13.78 -11.52 -3.17
CA GLY A 136 -15.14 -11.71 -2.69
C GLY A 136 -15.84 -12.90 -3.34
N ARG A 137 -15.67 -13.09 -4.65
CA ARG A 137 -16.16 -14.29 -5.35
C ARG A 137 -15.57 -15.58 -4.78
N ASP A 138 -14.27 -15.60 -4.51
CA ASP A 138 -13.57 -16.78 -4.01
C ASP A 138 -13.89 -17.07 -2.54
N ARG A 139 -14.26 -16.04 -1.77
CA ARG A 139 -14.61 -16.13 -0.35
C ARG A 139 -16.11 -16.22 -0.07
N GLY A 140 -16.96 -15.99 -1.08
CA GLY A 140 -18.41 -15.86 -0.90
C GLY A 140 -18.82 -14.58 -0.18
N TRP A 141 -18.10 -13.48 -0.39
CA TRP A 141 -18.51 -12.16 0.11
C TRP A 141 -19.77 -11.65 -0.61
N ASP A 142 -20.49 -10.75 0.07
CA ASP A 142 -21.64 -10.08 -0.50
C ASP A 142 -21.22 -9.10 -1.60
N GLN A 143 -21.47 -9.47 -2.86
CA GLN A 143 -21.15 -8.64 -4.03
C GLN A 143 -21.88 -7.29 -3.98
N ALA A 144 -23.13 -7.26 -3.52
CA ALA A 144 -23.91 -6.02 -3.47
C ALA A 144 -23.30 -5.01 -2.48
N ALA A 145 -22.68 -5.49 -1.40
CA ALA A 145 -21.94 -4.65 -0.47
C ALA A 145 -20.68 -4.05 -1.10
N LEU A 146 -19.97 -4.81 -1.95
CA LEU A 146 -18.80 -4.31 -2.68
C LEU A 146 -19.19 -3.29 -3.76
N ASP A 147 -20.27 -3.55 -4.49
CA ASP A 147 -20.82 -2.62 -5.49
C ASP A 147 -21.29 -1.31 -4.84
N ALA A 148 -21.94 -1.41 -3.67
CA ALA A 148 -22.34 -0.25 -2.87
C ALA A 148 -21.13 0.56 -2.39
N ALA A 149 -20.03 -0.11 -2.02
CA ALA A 149 -18.79 0.58 -1.65
C ALA A 149 -18.15 1.33 -2.83
N ARG A 150 -18.14 0.75 -4.03
CA ARG A 150 -17.73 1.44 -5.26
C ARG A 150 -18.62 2.64 -5.55
N ALA A 151 -19.93 2.47 -5.49
CA ALA A 151 -20.89 3.54 -5.73
C ALA A 151 -20.75 4.68 -4.71
N HIS A 152 -20.46 4.37 -3.44
CA HIS A 152 -20.20 5.36 -2.40
C HIS A 152 -18.96 6.23 -2.73
N ALA A 153 -17.85 5.59 -3.15
CA ALA A 153 -16.66 6.33 -3.54
C ALA A 153 -16.91 7.25 -4.75
N LEU A 154 -17.62 6.77 -5.76
CA LEU A 154 -18.02 7.56 -6.94
C LEU A 154 -18.94 8.72 -6.58
N ALA A 155 -19.92 8.50 -5.70
CA ALA A 155 -20.85 9.55 -5.24
C ALA A 155 -20.14 10.66 -4.46
N ALA A 156 -19.04 10.33 -3.77
CA ALA A 156 -18.17 11.31 -3.11
C ALA A 156 -17.20 12.01 -4.08
N GLY A 157 -17.27 11.73 -5.38
CA GLY A 157 -16.33 12.24 -6.38
C GLY A 157 -14.90 11.76 -6.15
N LEU A 158 -14.71 10.65 -5.43
CA LEU A 158 -13.38 10.16 -5.01
C LEU A 158 -12.64 11.11 -4.06
N HIS A 159 -13.34 12.08 -3.44
CA HIS A 159 -12.78 13.03 -2.49
C HIS A 159 -13.17 12.66 -1.07
N TYR A 160 -12.23 12.13 -0.30
CA TYR A 160 -12.46 11.82 1.09
C TYR A 160 -12.51 13.11 1.90
N ARG A 161 -13.67 13.38 2.49
CA ARG A 161 -13.86 14.39 3.53
C ARG A 161 -14.62 13.76 4.67
N TRP A 162 -14.19 14.06 5.89
CA TRP A 162 -14.80 13.50 7.09
C TRP A 162 -14.88 14.55 8.18
N THR A 163 -16.03 14.60 8.87
CA THR A 163 -16.19 15.39 10.09
C THR A 163 -16.18 14.45 11.28
N GLY A 164 -15.17 14.62 12.14
CA GLY A 164 -15.00 13.77 13.32
C GLY A 164 -15.93 14.15 14.47
N PRO A 165 -15.90 13.37 15.56
CA PRO A 165 -16.75 13.61 16.72
C PRO A 165 -16.44 14.95 17.39
N THR A 166 -17.50 15.68 17.77
CA THR A 166 -17.35 16.97 18.46
C THR A 166 -16.92 16.79 19.92
N ARG A 167 -16.09 17.70 20.43
CA ARG A 167 -15.67 17.76 21.84
C ARG A 167 -16.17 19.06 22.49
N THR A 168 -16.90 18.94 23.61
CA THR A 168 -17.47 20.11 24.31
C THR A 168 -16.49 20.65 25.35
N SER A 169 -16.40 21.99 25.48
CA SER A 169 -15.57 22.65 26.49
C SER A 169 -16.04 22.33 27.92
N PRO A 170 -15.16 22.41 28.94
CA PRO A 170 -15.53 22.15 30.34
C PRO A 170 -16.72 22.98 30.85
N ASP A 171 -16.80 24.25 30.44
CA ASP A 171 -17.90 25.17 30.77
C ASP A 171 -19.11 25.05 29.84
N ARG A 172 -19.04 24.13 28.87
CA ARG A 172 -20.08 23.81 27.89
C ARG A 172 -20.48 24.96 26.97
N ARG A 173 -19.67 26.03 26.90
CA ARG A 173 -19.93 27.19 26.02
C ARG A 173 -19.48 26.97 24.59
N HIS A 174 -18.52 26.07 24.36
CA HIS A 174 -17.92 25.84 23.06
C HIS A 174 -17.93 24.36 22.68
N VAL A 175 -17.87 24.11 21.38
CA VAL A 175 -17.63 22.79 20.81
C VAL A 175 -16.49 22.88 19.82
N ALA A 176 -15.59 21.90 19.85
CA ALA A 176 -14.52 21.74 18.88
C ALA A 176 -14.88 20.59 17.93
N GLU A 177 -14.85 20.85 16.63
CA GLU A 177 -15.30 19.95 15.58
C GLU A 177 -14.19 19.80 14.53
N PRO A 178 -13.49 18.65 14.48
CA PRO A 178 -12.43 18.43 13.53
C PRO A 178 -13.01 18.10 12.16
N THR A 179 -12.45 18.67 11.11
CA THR A 179 -12.79 18.37 9.71
C THR A 179 -11.52 17.96 8.99
N TYR A 180 -11.61 16.86 8.25
CA TYR A 180 -10.50 16.22 7.55
C TYR A 180 -10.78 16.17 6.06
N ALA A 181 -9.71 16.22 5.27
CA ALA A 181 -9.76 15.90 3.84
C ALA A 181 -8.44 15.27 3.40
N ILE A 182 -8.48 14.37 2.41
CA ILE A 182 -7.28 13.87 1.72
C ILE A 182 -7.17 14.59 0.37
N TYR A 183 -5.96 14.98 0.03
CA TYR A 183 -5.66 15.75 -1.18
C TYR A 183 -4.90 14.90 -2.20
N PRO A 184 -4.80 15.37 -3.46
CA PRO A 184 -4.05 14.71 -4.53
C PRO A 184 -2.58 14.35 -4.20
N ASP A 185 -1.95 15.05 -3.25
CA ASP A 185 -0.59 14.77 -2.80
C ASP A 185 -0.48 13.51 -1.92
N GLY A 186 -1.63 12.88 -1.61
CA GLY A 186 -1.78 11.70 -0.77
C GLY A 186 -1.86 12.02 0.72
N TYR A 187 -1.66 13.27 1.13
CA TYR A 187 -1.68 13.64 2.54
C TYR A 187 -3.06 14.09 2.99
N GLY A 188 -3.39 13.66 4.21
CA GLY A 188 -4.55 14.19 4.90
C GLY A 188 -4.25 15.59 5.43
N ARG A 189 -5.27 16.43 5.52
CA ARG A 189 -5.22 17.71 6.20
C ARG A 189 -6.37 17.81 7.19
N VAL A 190 -6.15 18.49 8.30
CA VAL A 190 -7.16 18.71 9.34
C VAL A 190 -7.21 20.17 9.77
N VAL A 191 -8.41 20.64 10.03
CA VAL A 191 -8.69 21.86 10.79
C VAL A 191 -9.70 21.55 11.89
N VAL A 192 -9.65 22.29 12.99
CA VAL A 192 -10.65 22.22 14.06
C VAL A 192 -11.44 23.51 14.06
N HIS A 193 -12.74 23.41 13.84
CA HIS A 193 -13.66 24.54 14.01
C HIS A 193 -14.10 24.60 15.47
N ILE A 194 -13.88 25.72 16.13
CA ILE A 194 -14.42 26.00 17.46
C ILE A 194 -15.66 26.85 17.28
N ARG A 195 -16.80 26.32 17.72
CA ARG A 195 -18.10 26.98 17.62
C ARG A 195 -18.67 27.29 19.00
N ARG A 196 -19.34 28.42 19.14
CA ARG A 196 -20.17 28.69 20.31
C ARG A 196 -21.37 27.75 20.29
N ARG A 197 -21.69 27.15 21.44
CA ARG A 197 -22.75 26.14 21.55
C ARG A 197 -24.15 26.73 21.38
N ALA A 198 -24.35 27.97 21.86
CA ALA A 198 -25.66 28.62 21.89
C ALA A 198 -26.23 28.91 20.48
N ASP A 199 -25.38 29.36 19.56
CA ASP A 199 -25.78 29.86 18.23
C ASP A 199 -25.03 29.16 17.08
N ARG A 200 -24.13 28.21 17.38
CA ARG A 200 -23.27 27.49 16.41
C ARG A 200 -22.33 28.37 15.61
N SER A 201 -22.18 29.64 15.95
CA SER A 201 -21.23 30.57 15.31
C SER A 201 -19.79 30.09 15.48
N VAL A 202 -18.98 30.17 14.43
CA VAL A 202 -17.54 29.88 14.51
C VAL A 202 -16.86 31.03 15.24
N VAL A 203 -16.16 30.72 16.34
CA VAL A 203 -15.41 31.70 17.14
C VAL A 203 -13.90 31.61 16.91
N ALA A 204 -13.41 30.46 16.47
CA ALA A 204 -12.02 30.25 16.08
C ALA A 204 -11.90 29.04 15.14
N VAL A 205 -10.83 29.00 14.36
CA VAL A 205 -10.42 27.86 13.54
C VAL A 205 -8.96 27.59 13.84
N SER A 206 -8.55 26.32 13.93
CA SER A 206 -7.14 25.98 14.12
C SER A 206 -6.32 26.28 12.86
N PRO A 207 -5.00 26.47 12.99
CA PRO A 207 -4.10 26.34 11.85
C PRO A 207 -4.29 25.00 11.13
N LEU A 208 -4.06 25.02 9.82
CA LEU A 208 -4.09 23.84 8.97
C LEU A 208 -2.94 22.90 9.33
N ALA A 209 -3.24 21.61 9.44
CA ALA A 209 -2.26 20.60 9.83
C ALA A 209 -2.23 19.42 8.86
N ALA A 210 -1.04 18.90 8.58
CA ALA A 210 -0.85 17.69 7.80
C ALA A 210 -1.04 16.42 8.64
N THR A 211 -1.53 15.37 8.01
CA THR A 211 -1.70 14.03 8.58
C THR A 211 -1.38 12.97 7.52
N GLY A 212 -1.03 11.75 7.95
CA GLY A 212 -0.59 10.70 7.02
C GLY A 212 -1.55 9.53 6.79
N GLY A 213 -2.83 9.78 6.48
CA GLY A 213 -3.83 8.73 6.19
C GLY A 213 -4.62 8.27 7.42
N PHE A 214 -5.83 7.70 7.23
CA PHE A 214 -6.89 7.73 8.26
C PHE A 214 -7.78 6.48 8.41
N THR A 215 -7.23 5.29 8.68
CA THR A 215 -8.12 4.18 9.08
C THR A 215 -8.22 3.95 10.57
N ARG A 216 -7.25 4.39 11.40
CA ARG A 216 -7.34 4.27 12.88
C ARG A 216 -6.62 5.34 13.72
N ALA A 217 -5.99 6.36 13.14
CA ALA A 217 -5.05 7.20 13.90
C ALA A 217 -5.66 8.42 14.62
N PHE A 218 -6.90 8.83 14.32
CA PHE A 218 -7.37 10.15 14.78
C PHE A 218 -8.85 10.21 15.14
N ASP A 219 -9.24 9.38 16.10
CA ASP A 219 -10.18 9.81 17.14
C ASP A 219 -9.47 10.82 18.07
N CYS A 220 -8.85 11.86 17.46
CA CYS A 220 -7.74 12.67 17.95
C CYS A 220 -7.75 12.85 19.47
N GLU A 221 -6.57 12.97 20.06
CA GLU A 221 -6.34 13.68 21.33
C GLU A 221 -6.84 15.15 21.32
N LEU A 222 -7.79 15.50 20.45
CA LEU A 222 -8.62 16.68 20.52
C LEU A 222 -9.23 16.73 21.93
N ARG A 223 -8.66 17.61 22.74
CA ARG A 223 -9.08 17.80 24.12
C ARG A 223 -9.05 19.26 24.46
N TRP A 224 -10.02 19.63 25.28
CA TRP A 224 -9.98 20.89 25.99
C TRP A 224 -8.98 20.76 27.14
N ARG A 225 -7.98 21.65 27.17
CA ARG A 225 -7.07 21.81 28.31
C ARG A 225 -7.63 22.76 29.35
N SER A 226 -8.45 23.70 28.91
CA SER A 226 -9.19 24.64 29.75
C SER A 226 -10.54 24.96 29.09
N LYS A 227 -11.28 25.94 29.63
CA LYS A 227 -12.50 26.48 28.99
C LYS A 227 -12.23 27.20 27.65
N THR A 228 -11.00 27.67 27.44
CA THR A 228 -10.59 28.49 26.29
C THR A 228 -9.51 27.84 25.44
N VAL A 229 -8.88 26.76 25.91
CA VAL A 229 -7.76 26.12 25.21
C VAL A 229 -8.16 24.73 24.71
N VAL A 230 -8.05 24.51 23.40
CA VAL A 230 -8.18 23.21 22.76
C VAL A 230 -6.86 22.81 22.09
N GLU A 231 -6.51 21.54 22.20
CA GLU A 231 -5.28 20.99 21.61
C GLU A 231 -5.58 19.72 20.84
N PHE A 232 -4.82 19.47 19.76
CA PHE A 232 -4.76 18.19 19.07
C PHE A 232 -3.35 17.92 18.54
N MET A 233 -3.08 16.67 18.18
CA MET A 233 -1.78 16.23 17.69
C MET A 233 -1.81 16.12 16.16
N ALA A 234 -0.84 16.75 15.48
CA ALA A 234 -0.54 16.46 14.08
C ALA A 234 0.44 15.27 13.99
N THR A 235 0.50 14.61 12.83
CA THR A 235 1.44 13.50 12.60
C THR A 235 2.89 14.02 12.65
N SER A 236 3.77 13.31 13.35
CA SER A 236 5.21 13.63 13.42
C SER A 236 5.84 13.75 12.04
N GLY A 237 6.74 14.71 11.85
CA GLY A 237 7.51 14.87 10.61
C GLY A 237 6.75 15.48 9.43
N LEU A 238 5.48 15.87 9.59
CA LEU A 238 4.70 16.57 8.56
C LEU A 238 4.37 18.01 9.00
N ALA A 239 4.44 18.95 8.07
CA ALA A 239 3.98 20.32 8.22
C ALA A 239 3.31 20.81 6.93
N ILE A 240 2.57 21.91 7.01
CA ILE A 240 2.01 22.60 5.84
C ILE A 240 2.73 23.93 5.69
N ASP A 241 3.26 24.22 4.51
CA ASP A 241 3.90 25.50 4.23
C ASP A 241 2.88 26.58 3.84
N ARG A 242 3.36 27.79 3.51
CA ARG A 242 2.49 28.93 3.14
C ARG A 242 1.74 28.74 1.83
N THR A 243 2.16 27.79 0.99
CA THR A 243 1.51 27.46 -0.28
C THR A 243 0.45 26.37 -0.11
N GLY A 244 0.35 25.76 1.08
CA GLY A 244 -0.54 24.64 1.34
C GLY A 244 0.09 23.27 1.03
N ALA A 245 1.36 23.23 0.64
CA ALA A 245 2.09 22.01 0.35
C ALA A 245 2.51 21.29 1.64
N THR A 246 2.46 19.96 1.62
CA THR A 246 2.97 19.14 2.70
C THR A 246 4.50 19.09 2.63
N VAL A 247 5.17 19.52 3.68
CA VAL A 247 6.64 19.55 3.79
C VAL A 247 7.10 18.76 5.00
N ARG A 248 8.41 18.46 5.05
CA ARG A 248 9.00 17.86 6.24
C ARG A 248 8.91 18.82 7.42
N GLY A 249 8.15 18.41 8.44
CA GLY A 249 8.08 19.06 9.73
C GLY A 249 9.18 18.59 10.69
N PRO A 250 9.24 19.16 11.91
CA PRO A 250 10.12 18.64 12.95
C PRO A 250 9.80 17.17 13.27
N ASP A 251 10.82 16.39 13.63
CA ASP A 251 10.69 14.94 13.90
C ASP A 251 9.82 14.62 15.15
N ARG A 252 9.39 15.63 15.91
CA ARG A 252 8.42 15.50 17.00
C ARG A 252 7.03 15.92 16.51
N PRO A 253 5.96 15.21 16.93
CA PRO A 253 4.62 15.57 16.54
C PRO A 253 4.31 16.99 17.02
N GLY A 254 3.93 17.84 16.08
CA GLY A 254 3.49 19.19 16.35
C GLY A 254 2.17 19.14 17.12
N ARG A 255 2.18 19.56 18.38
CA ARG A 255 0.94 19.81 19.11
C ARG A 255 0.37 21.13 18.65
N ILE A 256 -0.82 21.09 18.07
CA ILE A 256 -1.52 22.30 17.66
C ILE A 256 -2.42 22.72 18.81
N ARG A 257 -2.34 24.00 19.15
CA ARG A 257 -3.07 24.64 20.23
C ARG A 257 -3.85 25.81 19.66
N VAL A 258 -5.12 25.89 20.03
CA VAL A 258 -5.97 27.07 19.80
C VAL A 258 -6.41 27.58 21.15
N ASP A 259 -6.11 28.84 21.42
CA ASP A 259 -6.45 29.53 22.66
C ASP A 259 -7.42 30.67 22.34
N LEU A 260 -8.68 30.53 22.77
CA LEU A 260 -9.75 31.48 22.46
C LEU A 260 -9.50 32.89 23.01
N ASP A 261 -8.56 33.04 23.94
CA ASP A 261 -8.15 34.33 24.49
C ASP A 261 -6.94 34.93 23.73
N ASP A 262 -6.32 34.19 22.80
CA ASP A 262 -5.19 34.62 21.96
C ASP A 262 -5.46 34.35 20.46
N PRO A 263 -5.98 35.36 19.72
CA PRO A 263 -6.22 35.26 18.29
C PRO A 263 -4.98 34.93 17.44
N GLY A 264 -3.76 35.14 17.97
CA GLY A 264 -2.52 34.75 17.29
C GLY A 264 -2.36 33.25 17.11
N THR A 265 -3.17 32.44 17.81
CA THR A 265 -3.22 30.99 17.68
C THR A 265 -4.22 30.50 16.61
N PHE A 266 -4.96 31.41 15.96
CA PHE A 266 -6.01 31.04 15.01
C PHE A 266 -5.42 30.79 13.62
N GLY A 267 -6.04 29.87 12.89
CA GLY A 267 -5.80 29.64 11.47
C GLY A 267 -6.72 30.48 10.58
N ASP A 268 -6.72 30.14 9.29
CA ASP A 268 -7.60 30.74 8.30
C ASP A 268 -9.08 30.41 8.60
N PRO A 269 -9.99 31.41 8.69
CA PRO A 269 -11.42 31.17 8.88
C PRO A 269 -12.09 30.39 7.75
N ALA A 270 -11.51 30.35 6.54
CA ALA A 270 -11.99 29.52 5.43
C ALA A 270 -11.88 28.02 5.74
N GLY A 271 -11.00 27.62 6.68
CA GLY A 271 -10.84 26.24 7.13
C GLY A 271 -10.03 25.40 6.14
N LEU A 272 -10.57 24.25 5.74
CA LEU A 272 -9.90 23.39 4.75
C LEU A 272 -10.08 23.99 3.36
N PRO A 273 -9.00 24.11 2.56
CA PRO A 273 -9.15 24.47 1.16
C PRO A 273 -10.10 23.50 0.41
N PRO A 274 -10.72 23.96 -0.67
CA PRO A 274 -11.37 23.04 -1.60
C PRO A 274 -10.31 22.07 -2.15
N VAL A 275 -10.72 20.83 -2.39
CA VAL A 275 -9.86 19.88 -3.10
C VAL A 275 -10.19 20.03 -4.57
N GLU A 276 -9.28 20.65 -5.31
CA GLU A 276 -9.44 20.87 -6.75
C GLU A 276 -8.86 19.69 -7.51
N TYR A 277 -9.72 19.02 -8.27
CA TYR A 277 -9.34 18.01 -9.24
C TYR A 277 -9.70 18.56 -10.61
N ASP A 278 -8.74 18.53 -11.53
CA ASP A 278 -9.05 18.82 -12.91
C ASP A 278 -9.94 17.70 -13.46
N SER A 279 -11.11 18.08 -13.96
CA SER A 279 -12.14 17.18 -14.47
C SER A 279 -11.95 16.84 -15.95
N GLU A 280 -10.83 17.24 -16.56
CA GLU A 280 -10.51 16.82 -17.91
C GLU A 280 -10.56 15.30 -18.03
N ALA A 281 -11.39 14.85 -18.97
CA ALA A 281 -11.58 13.43 -19.24
C ALA A 281 -10.27 12.86 -19.80
N ALA A 282 -9.58 12.05 -18.99
CA ALA A 282 -8.45 11.25 -19.43
C ALA A 282 -8.90 9.81 -19.65
N THR A 283 -8.27 9.12 -20.60
CA THR A 283 -8.49 7.68 -20.78
C THR A 283 -7.72 6.94 -19.70
N VAL A 284 -8.44 6.26 -18.81
CA VAL A 284 -7.86 5.42 -17.76
C VAL A 284 -7.50 4.04 -18.34
N PRO A 285 -6.34 3.46 -18.00
CA PRO A 285 -6.01 2.09 -18.40
C PRO A 285 -7.09 1.09 -18.01
N ARG A 286 -7.33 0.10 -18.86
CA ARG A 286 -8.23 -1.00 -18.52
C ARG A 286 -7.67 -1.74 -17.30
N VAL A 287 -8.54 -2.18 -16.39
CA VAL A 287 -8.16 -3.05 -15.28
C VAL A 287 -8.53 -4.49 -15.58
N GLU A 288 -7.55 -5.38 -15.56
CA GLU A 288 -7.73 -6.83 -15.59
C GLU A 288 -7.55 -7.39 -14.17
N VAL A 289 -8.30 -8.44 -13.80
CA VAL A 289 -8.12 -9.12 -12.51
C VAL A 289 -8.01 -10.63 -12.67
N ARG A 290 -7.02 -11.21 -11.99
CA ARG A 290 -6.69 -12.63 -12.03
C ARG A 290 -6.32 -13.13 -10.63
N THR A 291 -6.25 -14.43 -10.49
CA THR A 291 -5.57 -15.14 -9.40
C THR A 291 -4.32 -15.83 -9.94
N PRO A 292 -3.37 -16.22 -9.08
CA PRO A 292 -2.29 -17.13 -9.42
C PRO A 292 -2.71 -18.34 -10.25
N ALA A 293 -3.87 -18.92 -10.00
CA ALA A 293 -4.34 -20.09 -10.76
C ALA A 293 -4.69 -19.75 -12.22
N ASP A 294 -5.15 -18.53 -12.49
CA ASP A 294 -5.56 -18.08 -13.83
C ASP A 294 -4.36 -17.80 -14.75
N LEU A 295 -3.17 -17.61 -14.18
CA LEU A 295 -1.94 -17.33 -14.93
C LEU A 295 -1.29 -18.58 -15.53
N GLY A 296 -1.79 -19.78 -15.20
CA GLY A 296 -1.20 -21.04 -15.64
C GLY A 296 0.20 -21.29 -15.05
N PRO A 297 0.96 -22.25 -15.63
CA PRO A 297 2.29 -22.55 -15.17
C PRO A 297 3.23 -21.35 -15.33
N ARG A 298 3.97 -21.00 -14.28
CA ARG A 298 4.91 -19.87 -14.35
C ARG A 298 6.07 -19.91 -13.34
N ILE A 299 7.11 -19.14 -13.65
CA ILE A 299 8.14 -18.70 -12.72
C ILE A 299 7.72 -17.33 -12.17
N GLU A 300 7.79 -17.20 -10.85
CA GLU A 300 7.44 -15.98 -10.12
C GLU A 300 8.54 -15.66 -9.13
N PHE A 301 9.07 -14.43 -9.18
CA PHE A 301 10.02 -13.96 -8.20
C PHE A 301 9.29 -13.29 -7.03
N ILE A 302 9.21 -13.97 -5.89
CA ILE A 302 8.49 -13.47 -4.70
C ILE A 302 9.42 -12.70 -3.75
N GLY A 303 10.51 -12.09 -4.24
CA GLY A 303 11.39 -11.26 -3.41
C GLY A 303 12.20 -12.01 -2.35
N GLY A 304 12.67 -11.30 -1.33
CA GLY A 304 13.43 -11.91 -0.24
C GLY A 304 13.88 -10.89 0.79
N GLY A 305 14.12 -11.34 2.03
CA GLY A 305 14.35 -10.55 3.28
C GLY A 305 14.96 -9.15 3.14
N GLY A 306 14.75 -8.28 4.15
CA GLY A 306 15.34 -6.92 4.19
C GLY A 306 16.74 -6.81 3.59
N MET A 307 16.93 -5.84 2.71
CA MET A 307 18.14 -5.70 1.87
C MET A 307 19.13 -4.66 2.40
N ASP A 308 18.93 -4.16 3.62
CA ASP A 308 19.67 -3.00 4.15
C ASP A 308 21.20 -3.21 4.16
N GLU A 309 21.65 -4.46 4.22
CA GLU A 309 23.07 -4.85 4.26
C GLU A 309 23.61 -5.39 2.93
N VAL A 310 22.82 -5.36 1.86
CA VAL A 310 23.17 -5.96 0.56
C VAL A 310 23.71 -4.88 -0.38
N PRO A 311 24.95 -5.00 -0.87
CA PRO A 311 25.48 -4.04 -1.82
C PRO A 311 24.70 -4.02 -3.14
N ARG A 312 24.45 -2.81 -3.68
CA ARG A 312 23.77 -2.62 -4.98
C ARG A 312 24.42 -3.37 -6.14
N ALA A 313 25.75 -3.46 -6.12
CA ALA A 313 26.52 -4.21 -7.11
C ALA A 313 26.19 -5.72 -7.15
N TYR A 314 25.52 -6.26 -6.13
CA TYR A 314 24.97 -7.62 -6.12
C TYR A 314 23.44 -7.62 -6.33
N SER A 315 22.71 -6.72 -5.68
CA SER A 315 21.23 -6.70 -5.75
C SER A 315 20.70 -6.31 -7.13
N ASP A 316 21.36 -5.38 -7.83
CA ASP A 316 20.87 -4.93 -9.13
C ASP A 316 21.01 -6.04 -10.18
N PRO A 317 22.17 -6.74 -10.31
CA PRO A 317 22.28 -7.90 -11.20
C PRO A 317 21.35 -9.06 -10.83
N ILE A 318 21.21 -9.40 -9.54
CA ILE A 318 20.33 -10.53 -9.17
C ILE A 318 18.87 -10.22 -9.51
N HIS A 319 18.39 -9.00 -9.29
CA HIS A 319 17.03 -8.59 -9.68
C HIS A 319 16.86 -8.59 -11.19
N HIS A 320 17.85 -8.08 -11.94
CA HIS A 320 17.83 -8.14 -13.40
C HIS A 320 17.70 -9.58 -13.91
N LEU A 321 18.54 -10.48 -13.40
CA LEU A 321 18.55 -11.89 -13.80
C LEU A 321 17.25 -12.61 -13.45
N LEU A 322 16.73 -12.40 -12.24
CA LEU A 322 15.49 -13.03 -11.79
C LEU A 322 14.27 -12.48 -12.54
N GLY A 323 14.22 -11.17 -12.82
CA GLY A 323 13.16 -10.58 -13.63
C GLY A 323 13.13 -11.15 -15.06
N ARG A 324 14.28 -11.50 -15.63
CA ARG A 324 14.33 -12.18 -16.94
C ARG A 324 13.72 -13.58 -16.93
N LEU A 325 13.72 -14.27 -15.79
CA LEU A 325 13.06 -15.57 -15.67
C LEU A 325 11.54 -15.46 -15.79
N GLU A 326 10.99 -14.25 -15.66
CA GLU A 326 9.56 -14.00 -15.84
C GLU A 326 9.17 -13.85 -17.32
N GLY A 327 10.15 -13.75 -18.23
CA GLY A 327 9.93 -13.59 -19.67
C GLY A 327 9.46 -14.86 -20.39
N PRO A 328 8.85 -14.74 -21.59
CA PRO A 328 8.11 -15.82 -22.25
C PRO A 328 8.90 -17.12 -22.48
N GLU A 329 10.19 -17.03 -22.81
CA GLU A 329 11.06 -18.19 -23.06
C GLU A 329 11.22 -19.06 -21.80
N TRP A 330 11.36 -18.42 -20.64
CA TRP A 330 11.50 -19.09 -19.35
C TRP A 330 10.18 -19.65 -18.84
N GLN A 331 9.08 -18.92 -19.08
CA GLN A 331 7.75 -19.41 -18.78
C GLN A 331 7.41 -20.66 -19.59
N ALA A 332 7.77 -20.68 -20.88
CA ALA A 332 7.60 -21.85 -21.74
C ALA A 332 8.41 -23.06 -21.22
N TRP A 333 9.67 -22.86 -20.84
CA TRP A 333 10.49 -23.92 -20.23
C TRP A 333 9.87 -24.49 -18.94
N TRP A 334 9.32 -23.62 -18.09
CA TRP A 334 8.69 -24.07 -16.85
C TRP A 334 7.33 -24.75 -17.08
N SER A 335 6.65 -24.48 -18.19
CA SER A 335 5.32 -25.04 -18.47
C SER A 335 5.27 -26.57 -18.56
N ASP A 336 6.42 -27.21 -18.82
CA ASP A 336 6.59 -28.67 -18.82
C ASP A 336 6.78 -29.27 -17.41
N ALA A 337 6.85 -28.44 -16.37
CA ALA A 337 7.06 -28.89 -15.00
C ALA A 337 5.80 -29.57 -14.44
N ALA A 338 6.02 -30.57 -13.57
CA ALA A 338 4.93 -31.18 -12.80
C ALA A 338 4.29 -30.23 -11.76
N HIS A 339 4.93 -29.08 -11.52
CA HIS A 339 4.47 -28.05 -10.59
C HIS A 339 4.01 -26.83 -11.39
N PRO A 340 2.81 -26.29 -11.12
CA PRO A 340 2.33 -25.12 -11.84
C PRO A 340 3.23 -23.91 -11.58
N VAL A 341 3.66 -23.65 -10.35
CA VAL A 341 4.44 -22.44 -10.05
C VAL A 341 5.82 -22.76 -9.51
N LEU A 342 6.85 -22.10 -10.05
CA LEU A 342 8.17 -21.95 -9.45
C LEU A 342 8.25 -20.60 -8.73
N GLN A 343 8.17 -20.62 -7.41
CA GLN A 343 8.41 -19.44 -6.58
C GLN A 343 9.89 -19.32 -6.26
N ILE A 344 10.51 -18.21 -6.64
CA ILE A 344 11.90 -17.91 -6.32
C ILE A 344 11.95 -16.84 -5.24
N ASP A 345 12.69 -17.10 -4.16
CA ASP A 345 13.03 -16.10 -3.15
C ASP A 345 14.53 -16.09 -2.82
N TYR A 346 14.95 -15.08 -2.07
CA TYR A 346 16.26 -15.07 -1.44
C TYR A 346 16.20 -14.79 0.08
N ASP A 347 17.22 -15.26 0.78
CA ASP A 347 17.40 -15.05 2.22
C ASP A 347 18.82 -14.56 2.51
N PHE A 348 18.94 -13.25 2.71
CA PHE A 348 20.21 -12.59 3.01
C PHE A 348 20.62 -12.67 4.49
N TYR A 349 19.73 -13.19 5.34
CA TYR A 349 19.99 -13.40 6.76
C TYR A 349 20.21 -14.88 7.10
N ALA A 350 20.30 -15.73 6.08
CA ALA A 350 20.65 -17.13 6.27
C ALA A 350 22.02 -17.23 6.96
N ASN A 351 22.23 -18.28 7.75
CA ASN A 351 23.53 -18.53 8.39
C ASN A 351 24.59 -19.03 7.42
N THR A 352 24.17 -19.64 6.31
CA THR A 352 25.06 -20.24 5.31
C THR A 352 24.56 -19.96 3.90
N ALA A 353 25.50 -19.83 2.96
CA ALA A 353 25.17 -19.72 1.55
C ALA A 353 24.71 -21.06 0.97
N GLY A 354 23.75 -21.04 0.07
CA GLY A 354 23.28 -22.24 -0.64
C GLY A 354 21.90 -22.08 -1.27
N ILE A 355 21.44 -23.13 -1.95
CA ILE A 355 20.11 -23.16 -2.55
C ILE A 355 19.26 -24.20 -1.83
N SER A 356 18.03 -23.85 -1.46
CA SER A 356 17.05 -24.83 -0.96
C SER A 356 15.83 -24.87 -1.87
N VAL A 357 15.44 -26.07 -2.29
CA VAL A 357 14.25 -26.29 -3.10
C VAL A 357 13.29 -27.20 -2.33
N ARG A 358 12.07 -26.75 -2.09
CA ARG A 358 11.04 -27.49 -1.36
C ARG A 358 9.68 -27.35 -2.03
N ARG A 359 8.83 -28.36 -1.85
CA ARG A 359 7.42 -28.27 -2.25
C ARG A 359 6.64 -27.43 -1.24
N ALA A 360 5.81 -26.51 -1.72
CA ALA A 360 4.93 -25.68 -0.91
C ALA A 360 3.50 -25.81 -1.48
N GLY A 361 2.70 -26.71 -0.91
CA GLY A 361 1.40 -27.06 -1.50
C GLY A 361 1.57 -27.72 -2.88
N ASN A 362 1.01 -27.10 -3.92
CA ASN A 362 1.19 -27.56 -5.30
C ASN A 362 2.43 -26.95 -5.97
N ASP A 363 3.02 -25.92 -5.38
CA ASP A 363 4.10 -25.15 -5.99
C ASP A 363 5.47 -25.69 -5.58
N LEU A 364 6.49 -25.28 -6.33
CA LEU A 364 7.89 -25.48 -5.99
C LEU A 364 8.50 -24.15 -5.55
N ARG A 365 9.05 -24.10 -4.34
CA ARG A 365 9.74 -22.93 -3.82
C ARG A 365 11.24 -23.15 -3.81
N ALA A 366 11.98 -22.26 -4.47
CA ALA A 366 13.42 -22.23 -4.54
C ALA A 366 13.95 -20.97 -3.83
N THR A 367 14.76 -21.17 -2.78
CA THR A 367 15.36 -20.10 -1.99
C THR A 367 16.86 -20.03 -2.24
N LEU A 368 17.33 -18.86 -2.69
CA LEU A 368 18.73 -18.49 -2.74
C LEU A 368 19.14 -17.91 -1.39
N ARG A 369 19.96 -18.65 -0.64
CA ARG A 369 20.48 -18.23 0.67
C ARG A 369 21.85 -17.62 0.47
N ARG A 370 22.03 -16.37 0.85
CA ARG A 370 23.29 -15.63 0.67
C ARG A 370 23.50 -14.69 1.85
N PRO A 371 24.18 -15.11 2.93
CA PRO A 371 24.38 -14.24 4.08
C PRO A 371 25.03 -12.92 3.66
N ALA A 372 24.45 -11.77 4.03
CA ALA A 372 24.94 -10.45 3.60
C ALA A 372 26.43 -10.24 3.96
N ALA A 373 26.86 -10.77 5.11
CA ALA A 373 28.27 -10.75 5.54
C ALA A 373 29.24 -11.41 4.53
N THR A 374 28.78 -12.34 3.70
CA THR A 374 29.62 -12.98 2.67
C THR A 374 29.81 -12.11 1.42
N LEU A 375 29.01 -11.07 1.25
CA LEU A 375 29.12 -10.15 0.11
C LEU A 375 30.25 -9.13 0.32
N VAL A 376 30.60 -8.81 1.56
CA VAL A 376 31.64 -7.82 1.89
C VAL A 376 33.03 -8.23 1.39
N SER A 377 33.30 -9.53 1.32
CA SER A 377 34.60 -10.08 0.93
C SER A 377 34.64 -10.66 -0.50
N ALA A 378 33.55 -10.57 -1.25
CA ALA A 378 33.50 -11.10 -2.61
C ALA A 378 34.26 -10.18 -3.58
N PRO A 379 35.17 -10.72 -4.42
CA PRO A 379 35.99 -9.92 -5.33
C PRO A 379 35.19 -9.35 -6.51
N ASP A 380 34.17 -10.08 -6.97
CA ASP A 380 33.25 -9.66 -8.03
C ASP A 380 31.81 -10.05 -7.66
N LEU A 381 31.01 -9.03 -7.34
CA LEU A 381 29.62 -9.20 -6.92
C LEU A 381 28.67 -9.50 -8.08
N VAL A 382 29.01 -9.06 -9.29
CA VAL A 382 28.19 -9.29 -10.48
C VAL A 382 28.35 -10.76 -10.90
N GLU A 383 29.60 -11.23 -11.01
CA GLU A 383 29.88 -12.64 -11.30
C GLU A 383 29.26 -13.57 -10.25
N LEU A 384 29.34 -13.19 -8.96
CA LEU A 384 28.72 -13.96 -7.89
C LEU A 384 27.19 -14.04 -8.02
N ALA A 385 26.51 -12.94 -8.40
CA ALA A 385 25.07 -12.94 -8.63
C ALA A 385 24.69 -13.87 -9.79
N HIS A 386 25.43 -13.84 -10.91
CA HIS A 386 25.25 -14.77 -12.03
C HIS A 386 25.45 -16.23 -11.59
N ALA A 387 26.52 -16.52 -10.85
CA ALA A 387 26.82 -17.86 -10.36
C ALA A 387 25.71 -18.39 -9.43
N ASP A 388 25.15 -17.53 -8.58
CA ASP A 388 24.08 -17.91 -7.65
C ASP A 388 22.77 -18.23 -8.37
N VAL A 389 22.37 -17.42 -9.36
CA VAL A 389 21.16 -17.70 -10.17
C VAL A 389 21.38 -18.96 -11.02
N ALA A 390 22.57 -19.16 -11.59
CA ALA A 390 22.90 -20.38 -12.33
C ALA A 390 22.86 -21.63 -11.43
N ALA A 391 23.37 -21.54 -10.19
CA ALA A 391 23.30 -22.61 -9.21
C ALA A 391 21.85 -22.91 -8.77
N LEU A 392 21.02 -21.86 -8.63
CA LEU A 392 19.59 -22.00 -8.36
C LEU A 392 18.89 -22.78 -9.47
N LEU A 393 19.05 -22.35 -10.71
CA LEU A 393 18.43 -22.97 -11.89
C LEU A 393 18.91 -24.41 -12.08
N THR A 394 20.20 -24.68 -11.89
CA THR A 394 20.75 -26.04 -11.91
C THR A 394 20.10 -26.93 -10.86
N THR A 395 19.88 -26.39 -9.65
CA THR A 395 19.24 -27.13 -8.55
C THR A 395 17.76 -27.40 -8.84
N VAL A 396 17.04 -26.41 -9.37
CA VAL A 396 15.63 -26.55 -9.79
C VAL A 396 15.51 -27.60 -10.88
N ARG A 397 16.35 -27.54 -11.92
CA ARG A 397 16.37 -28.52 -13.03
C ARG A 397 16.59 -29.94 -12.50
N ARG A 398 17.61 -30.13 -11.65
CA ARG A 398 17.88 -31.44 -11.03
C ARG A 398 16.70 -31.96 -10.21
N ARG A 399 15.97 -31.06 -9.53
CA ARG A 399 14.85 -31.44 -8.65
C ARG A 399 13.57 -31.79 -9.42
N THR A 400 13.36 -31.15 -10.56
CA THR A 400 12.16 -31.31 -11.39
C THR A 400 12.32 -32.31 -12.52
N GLY A 401 13.56 -32.58 -12.94
CA GLY A 401 13.85 -33.42 -14.11
C GLY A 401 13.63 -32.72 -15.45
N LEU A 402 13.43 -31.41 -15.45
CA LEU A 402 13.29 -30.61 -16.67
C LEU A 402 14.56 -30.67 -17.54
N GLY A 403 14.39 -30.45 -18.84
CA GLY A 403 15.48 -30.34 -19.81
C GLY A 403 16.33 -29.09 -19.60
N GLU A 404 17.26 -28.85 -20.52
CA GLU A 404 18.07 -27.62 -20.52
C GLU A 404 17.17 -26.39 -20.51
N HIS A 405 17.53 -25.42 -19.67
CA HIS A 405 16.83 -24.15 -19.58
C HIS A 405 17.42 -23.14 -20.58
N PRO A 406 16.67 -22.08 -20.94
CA PRO A 406 17.19 -20.96 -21.72
C PRO A 406 18.54 -20.42 -21.20
N PRO A 407 19.39 -19.84 -22.06
CA PRO A 407 20.66 -19.28 -21.61
C PRO A 407 20.42 -18.06 -20.72
N LEU A 408 21.04 -18.07 -19.54
CA LEU A 408 21.08 -16.92 -18.64
C LEU A 408 22.10 -15.92 -19.21
N ARG A 409 21.64 -15.02 -20.08
CA ARG A 409 22.49 -13.97 -20.68
C ARG A 409 22.64 -12.76 -19.78
#